data_AF-A0A924Y1Y9-F1
#
_entry.id   AF-A0A924Y1Y9-F1
#
_cell.length_a   1.000
_cell.length_b   1.000
_cell.length_c   1.000
_cell.angle_alpha   90.00
_cell.angle_beta   90.00
_cell.angle_gamma   90.00
#
_symmetry.space_group_name_H-M   'P 1'
#
loop_
_entity.id
_entity.type
_entity.pdbx_description
1 polymer ?
#
loop_
_entity_poly.entity_id
_entity_poly.type
_entity_poly.pdbx_seq_one_letter_code
_entity_poly.pdbx_strand_id
1 'polypeptide(L)'
;AEPDLAYLADLPGTKIVIKGNHDYWWESDKPVGYPGLSSPPFVVRRDRDAPDAAAPPGTSDSIGFAGTRGWNVPDPGSETFAADKKTFERERRRLQKSLDAVAECRVKIALLHYPPQPFLDILANAGVAICVYGHVHVNSLPDDETLAVFGETLGGVMCYCVACDRVDFTPVEVFAF
;
A
#
# COMPACT_ATOMS: atom_id res chain seq x y z
N ALA A 1 -15.84 6.80 12.60
CA ALA A 1 -14.48 7.17 12.17
C ALA A 1 -13.76 7.94 13.27
N GLU A 2 -14.24 9.07 13.79
CA GLU A 2 -13.46 9.87 14.76
C GLU A 2 -12.93 9.09 15.99
N PRO A 3 -13.74 8.29 16.72
CA PRO A 3 -13.21 7.49 17.83
C PRO A 3 -12.14 6.47 17.40
N ASP A 4 -12.33 5.86 16.22
CA ASP A 4 -11.42 4.86 15.66
C ASP A 4 -10.09 5.50 15.23
N LEU A 5 -10.15 6.70 14.63
CA LEU A 5 -8.97 7.47 14.22
C LEU A 5 -8.19 7.99 15.42
N ALA A 6 -8.89 8.42 16.48
CA ALA A 6 -8.27 8.83 17.74
C ALA A 6 -7.48 7.67 18.36
N TYR A 7 -8.09 6.48 18.41
CA TYR A 7 -7.42 5.26 18.88
C TYR A 7 -6.16 4.95 18.08
N LEU A 8 -6.24 4.95 16.73
CA LEU A 8 -5.08 4.69 15.88
C LEU A 8 -3.98 5.75 16.04
N ALA A 9 -4.36 7.02 16.18
CA ALA A 9 -3.42 8.13 16.33
C ALA A 9 -2.62 8.04 17.65
N ASP A 10 -3.24 7.52 18.72
CA ASP A 10 -2.65 7.39 20.05
C ASP A 10 -1.67 6.20 20.17
N LEU A 11 -1.75 5.21 19.27
CA LEU A 11 -0.82 4.09 19.25
C LEU A 11 0.63 4.57 19.07
N PRO A 12 1.63 3.91 19.68
CA PRO A 12 3.02 4.30 19.57
C PRO A 12 3.54 4.20 18.13
N GLY A 13 4.52 5.05 17.79
CA GLY A 13 5.17 5.06 16.48
C GLY A 13 4.44 5.86 15.42
N THR A 14 4.87 5.68 14.17
CA THR A 14 4.37 6.39 12.99
C THR A 14 3.29 5.54 12.32
N LYS A 15 2.09 6.10 12.18
CA LYS A 15 0.96 5.41 11.51
C LYS A 15 0.81 5.95 10.11
N ILE A 16 0.97 5.07 9.12
CA ILE A 16 0.78 5.38 7.71
C ILE A 16 -0.47 4.62 7.26
N VAL A 17 -1.51 5.36 6.89
CA VAL A 17 -2.82 4.81 6.54
C VAL A 17 -3.17 5.16 5.09
N ILE A 18 -3.95 4.28 4.47
CA ILE A 18 -4.53 4.49 3.14
C ILE A 18 -6.05 4.37 3.22
N LYS A 19 -6.72 4.96 2.24
CA LYS A 19 -8.18 4.93 2.12
C LYS A 19 -8.66 3.56 1.64
N GLY A 20 -9.60 2.97 2.35
CA GLY A 20 -10.37 1.79 1.93
C GLY A 20 -11.58 2.12 1.06
N ASN A 21 -12.27 1.09 0.57
CA ASN A 21 -13.48 1.25 -0.26
C ASN A 21 -14.73 1.69 0.53
N HIS A 22 -14.75 1.49 1.86
CA HIS A 22 -15.86 1.86 2.76
C HIS A 22 -15.63 3.17 3.53
N ASP A 23 -14.48 3.83 3.34
CA ASP A 23 -14.17 5.08 4.03
C ASP A 23 -14.83 6.30 3.38
N TYR A 24 -16.16 6.33 3.27
CA TYR A 24 -16.87 7.42 2.57
C TYR A 24 -16.59 8.83 3.15
N TRP A 25 -16.11 8.90 4.39
CA TRP A 25 -15.68 10.11 5.08
C TRP A 25 -14.34 10.68 4.57
N TRP A 26 -13.50 9.87 3.92
CA TRP A 26 -12.20 10.29 3.40
C TRP A 26 -12.30 10.74 1.95
N GLU A 27 -12.10 12.03 1.67
CA GLU A 27 -12.08 12.55 0.29
C GLU A 27 -10.93 11.92 -0.53
N SER A 28 -11.27 11.34 -1.68
CA SER A 28 -10.40 10.39 -2.38
C SER A 28 -9.08 10.97 -2.91
N ASP A 29 -8.93 12.30 -2.98
CA ASP A 29 -7.79 13.01 -3.53
C ASP A 29 -6.90 13.68 -2.46
N LYS A 30 -7.24 13.55 -1.18
CA LYS A 30 -6.50 14.16 -0.08
C LYS A 30 -5.82 13.10 0.80
N PRO A 31 -4.67 13.42 1.41
CA PRO A 31 -4.14 12.66 2.55
C PRO A 31 -5.17 12.55 3.68
N VAL A 32 -4.95 11.63 4.62
CA VAL A 32 -5.78 11.55 5.83
C VAL A 32 -5.73 12.90 6.57
N GLY A 33 -6.89 13.48 6.81
CA GLY A 33 -7.03 14.78 7.47
C GLY A 33 -7.09 14.69 9.00
N TYR A 34 -6.35 13.75 9.61
CA TYR A 34 -6.41 13.50 11.06
C TYR A 34 -5.03 13.62 11.73
N PRO A 35 -4.88 14.44 12.79
CA PRO A 35 -3.59 14.60 13.48
C PRO A 35 -3.02 13.27 13.99
N GLY A 36 -1.71 13.07 13.81
CA GLY A 36 -1.02 11.85 14.24
C GLY A 36 -1.09 10.67 13.24
N LEU A 37 -1.87 10.82 12.16
CA LEU A 37 -1.90 9.87 11.05
C LEU A 37 -1.23 10.48 9.81
N SER A 38 -0.50 9.64 9.06
CA SER A 38 0.15 9.99 7.81
C SER A 38 -0.44 9.19 6.66
N SER A 39 -0.23 9.64 5.42
CA SER A 39 -0.61 8.89 4.21
C SER A 39 0.56 8.85 3.23
N PRO A 40 0.62 7.84 2.36
CA PRO A 40 1.55 7.84 1.24
C PRO A 40 1.31 9.04 0.30
N PRO A 41 2.37 9.56 -0.35
CA PRO A 41 3.77 9.18 -0.17
C PRO A 41 4.33 9.64 1.19
N PHE A 42 5.12 8.78 1.84
CA PHE A 42 5.75 9.07 3.14
C PHE A 42 7.15 8.46 3.20
N VAL A 43 8.11 9.15 3.81
CA VAL A 43 9.49 8.67 3.92
C VAL A 43 9.90 8.62 5.38
N VAL A 44 10.34 7.44 5.82
CA VAL A 44 11.04 7.26 7.09
C VAL A 44 12.52 7.22 6.80
N ARG A 45 13.29 8.12 7.41
CA ARG A 45 14.76 8.07 7.36
C ARG A 45 15.26 7.45 8.67
N ARG A 46 16.22 6.54 8.60
CA ARG A 46 17.00 6.19 9.79
C ARG A 46 17.98 7.30 10.09
N ASP A 47 17.98 7.79 11.32
CA ASP A 47 19.15 8.45 11.89
C ASP A 47 20.20 7.36 12.14
N ARG A 48 21.05 7.09 11.15
CA ARG A 48 22.34 6.46 11.45
C ARG A 48 23.38 7.57 11.56
N ASP A 49 23.83 7.83 12.78
CA ASP A 49 25.09 8.55 13.03
C ASP A 49 26.32 7.75 12.56
N ALA A 50 26.15 6.51 12.09
CA ALA A 50 27.22 5.65 11.61
C ALA A 50 27.04 5.31 10.12
N PRO A 51 28.00 5.66 9.24
CA PRO A 51 27.94 5.26 7.84
C PRO A 51 28.03 3.74 7.73
N ASP A 52 27.08 3.16 7.02
CA ASP A 52 27.17 1.78 6.56
C ASP A 52 28.30 1.71 5.52
N ALA A 53 29.46 1.20 5.93
CA ALA A 53 30.66 1.13 5.08
C ALA A 53 30.47 0.30 3.80
N ALA A 54 29.37 -0.45 3.68
CA ALA A 54 29.01 -1.23 2.51
C ALA A 54 27.95 -0.56 1.60
N ALA A 55 27.35 0.55 2.03
CA ALA A 55 26.33 1.24 1.24
C ALA A 55 26.98 2.20 0.22
N PRO A 56 26.52 2.23 -1.04
CA PRO A 56 26.98 3.21 -2.01
C PRO A 56 26.84 4.64 -1.46
N PRO A 57 27.85 5.52 -1.63
CA PRO A 57 27.75 6.92 -1.23
C PRO A 57 26.47 7.55 -1.81
N GLY A 58 25.66 8.16 -0.94
CA GLY A 58 24.39 8.80 -1.35
C GLY A 58 23.15 7.91 -1.26
N THR A 59 23.26 6.63 -0.89
CA THR A 59 22.06 5.85 -0.50
C THR A 59 21.61 6.28 0.89
N SER A 60 20.51 7.03 0.95
CA SER A 60 19.83 7.28 2.22
C SER A 60 19.31 5.94 2.77
N ASP A 61 19.55 5.64 4.05
CA ASP A 61 18.93 4.50 4.74
C ASP A 61 17.46 4.85 5.03
N SER A 62 16.71 5.02 3.95
CA SER A 62 15.33 5.48 3.97
C SER A 62 14.40 4.44 3.40
N ILE A 63 13.22 4.41 4.01
CA ILE A 63 12.10 3.58 3.60
C ILE A 63 11.03 4.51 3.08
N GLY A 64 10.70 4.33 1.81
CA GLY A 64 9.65 5.04 1.10
C GLY A 64 8.36 4.23 1.12
N PHE A 65 7.29 4.85 1.59
CA PHE A 65 5.95 4.30 1.55
C PHE A 65 5.17 4.99 0.43
N ALA A 66 4.74 4.22 -0.55
CA ALA A 66 3.87 4.66 -1.63
C ALA A 66 2.52 3.95 -1.55
N GLY A 67 1.48 4.50 -2.16
CA GLY A 67 0.20 3.82 -2.12
C GLY A 67 -0.92 4.52 -2.85
N THR A 68 -1.99 3.76 -3.04
CA THR A 68 -3.27 4.21 -3.55
C THR A 68 -4.34 3.26 -3.00
N ARG A 69 -5.62 3.60 -3.11
CA ARG A 69 -6.68 2.65 -2.76
C ARG A 69 -6.62 1.42 -3.66
N GLY A 70 -6.38 1.63 -4.96
CA GLY A 70 -6.39 0.59 -5.97
C GLY A 70 -7.81 0.37 -6.50
N TRP A 71 -7.93 -0.48 -7.51
CA TRP A 71 -9.22 -0.79 -8.13
C TRP A 71 -9.15 -2.13 -8.87
N ASN A 72 -10.30 -2.78 -9.03
CA ASN A 72 -10.41 -3.99 -9.84
C ASN A 72 -10.21 -3.68 -11.33
N VAL A 73 -9.84 -4.70 -12.11
CA VAL A 73 -9.84 -4.57 -13.57
C VAL A 73 -11.27 -4.28 -14.03
N PRO A 74 -11.52 -3.21 -14.80
CA PRO A 74 -12.86 -2.92 -15.32
C PRO A 74 -13.35 -4.05 -16.23
N ASP A 75 -14.51 -4.62 -15.92
CA ASP A 75 -15.14 -5.66 -16.74
C ASP A 75 -15.84 -5.03 -17.96
N PRO A 76 -15.40 -5.34 -19.21
CA PRO A 76 -16.04 -4.83 -20.43
C PRO A 76 -17.54 -5.17 -20.57
N GLY A 77 -18.01 -6.22 -19.90
CA GLY A 77 -19.42 -6.61 -19.88
C GLY A 77 -20.30 -5.85 -18.87
N SER A 78 -19.69 -5.10 -17.94
CA SER A 78 -20.43 -4.39 -16.89
C SER A 78 -21.03 -3.07 -17.37
N GLU A 79 -22.24 -2.75 -16.91
CA GLU A 79 -22.88 -1.44 -17.10
C GLU A 79 -22.03 -0.28 -16.52
N THR A 80 -21.18 -0.58 -15.52
CA THR A 80 -20.28 0.40 -14.89
C THR A 80 -18.92 0.52 -15.57
N PHE A 81 -18.65 -0.23 -16.64
CA PHE A 81 -17.33 -0.31 -17.29
C PHE A 81 -16.66 1.05 -17.53
N ALA A 82 -17.39 2.03 -18.07
CA ALA A 82 -16.83 3.35 -18.37
C ALA A 82 -16.40 4.11 -17.09
N ALA A 83 -17.18 4.00 -16.02
CA ALA A 83 -16.88 4.63 -14.73
C ALA A 83 -15.72 3.91 -14.02
N ASP A 84 -15.72 2.58 -14.06
CA ASP A 84 -14.65 1.75 -13.49
C ASP A 84 -13.34 1.97 -14.22
N LYS A 85 -13.35 2.01 -15.55
CA LYS A 85 -12.17 2.33 -16.37
C LYS A 85 -11.59 3.69 -16.02
N LYS A 86 -12.44 4.72 -15.88
CA LYS A 86 -11.99 6.05 -15.46
C LYS A 86 -11.36 6.03 -14.07
N THR A 87 -11.90 5.23 -13.14
CA THR A 87 -11.37 5.11 -11.78
C THR A 87 -10.08 4.31 -11.72
N PHE A 88 -10.02 3.17 -12.40
CA PHE A 88 -8.83 2.35 -12.54
C PHE A 88 -7.63 3.16 -13.06
N GLU A 89 -7.82 3.91 -14.16
CA GLU A 89 -6.77 4.76 -14.72
C GLU A 89 -6.36 5.92 -13.81
N ARG A 90 -7.27 6.39 -12.95
CA ARG A 90 -6.93 7.42 -11.95
C ARG A 90 -6.08 6.82 -10.84
N GLU A 91 -6.41 5.63 -10.36
CA GLU A 91 -5.63 4.92 -9.33
C GLU A 91 -4.25 4.53 -9.85
N ARG A 92 -4.11 4.10 -11.12
CA ARG A 92 -2.80 3.83 -11.75
C ARG A 92 -1.92 5.08 -11.74
N ARG A 93 -2.45 6.24 -12.15
CA ARG A 93 -1.71 7.51 -12.13
C ARG A 93 -1.34 7.97 -10.72
N ARG A 94 -2.22 7.76 -9.74
CA ARG A 94 -1.97 8.10 -8.33
C ARG A 94 -0.86 7.25 -7.75
N LEU A 95 -0.90 5.95 -8.00
CA LEU A 95 0.16 5.04 -7.58
C LEU A 95 1.51 5.44 -8.18
N GLN A 96 1.56 5.69 -9.50
CA GLN A 96 2.79 6.14 -10.16
C GLN A 96 3.35 7.41 -9.50
N LYS A 97 2.51 8.44 -9.34
CA LYS A 97 2.91 9.70 -8.69
C LYS A 97 3.41 9.49 -7.25
N SER A 98 2.78 8.58 -6.51
CA SER A 98 3.20 8.24 -5.15
C SER A 98 4.54 7.51 -5.13
N LEU A 99 4.83 6.68 -6.13
CA LEU A 99 6.10 5.96 -6.27
C LEU A 99 7.23 6.89 -6.69
N ASP A 100 6.97 7.82 -7.62
CA ASP A 100 7.94 8.82 -8.05
C ASP A 100 8.41 9.69 -6.87
N ALA A 101 7.51 10.02 -5.93
CA ALA A 101 7.83 10.79 -4.73
C ALA A 101 8.77 10.07 -3.75
N VAL A 102 8.93 8.75 -3.87
CA VAL A 102 9.82 7.93 -3.05
C VAL A 102 10.88 7.20 -3.89
N ALA A 103 11.13 7.66 -5.12
CA ALA A 103 12.00 6.99 -6.09
C ALA A 103 13.43 6.77 -5.56
N GLU A 104 13.95 7.74 -4.81
CA GLU A 104 15.30 7.75 -4.22
C GLU A 104 15.43 6.98 -2.89
N CYS A 105 14.33 6.41 -2.40
CA CYS A 105 14.36 5.61 -1.17
C CYS A 105 15.01 4.25 -1.44
N ARG A 106 15.84 3.78 -0.50
CA ARG A 106 16.55 2.50 -0.60
C ARG A 106 15.57 1.33 -0.65
N VAL A 107 14.57 1.36 0.22
CA VAL A 107 13.50 0.35 0.26
C VAL A 107 12.18 1.04 -0.01
N LYS A 108 11.36 0.45 -0.89
CA LYS A 108 10.03 0.93 -1.22
C LYS A 108 8.99 -0.09 -0.80
N ILE A 109 8.01 0.35 -0.03
CA ILE A 109 6.87 -0.43 0.42
C ILE A 109 5.60 0.22 -0.14
N ALA A 110 4.81 -0.55 -0.86
CA ALA A 110 3.53 -0.12 -1.41
C ALA A 110 2.37 -0.54 -0.50
N LEU A 111 1.42 0.36 -0.28
CA LEU A 111 0.18 0.13 0.45
C LEU A 111 -1.01 0.24 -0.50
N LEU A 112 -1.76 -0.85 -0.69
CA LEU A 112 -2.98 -0.88 -1.49
C LEU A 112 -4.16 -1.39 -0.65
N HIS A 113 -5.38 -0.94 -0.92
CA HIS A 113 -6.57 -1.55 -0.31
C HIS A 113 -6.97 -2.79 -1.10
N TYR A 114 -7.11 -2.64 -2.42
CA TYR A 114 -7.42 -3.72 -3.35
C TYR A 114 -6.20 -4.61 -3.64
N PRO A 115 -6.40 -5.85 -4.14
CA PRO A 115 -5.32 -6.73 -4.56
C PRO A 115 -4.38 -6.10 -5.61
N PRO A 116 -3.07 -6.41 -5.55
CA PRO A 116 -2.05 -5.72 -6.34
C PRO A 116 -1.94 -6.19 -7.79
N GLN A 117 -2.57 -7.31 -8.17
CA GLN A 117 -2.46 -7.95 -9.49
C GLN A 117 -2.58 -6.96 -10.66
N PRO A 118 -3.55 -6.02 -10.68
CA PRO A 118 -3.69 -5.07 -11.79
C PRO A 118 -2.62 -3.97 -11.85
N PHE A 119 -1.74 -3.91 -10.84
CA PHE A 119 -0.72 -2.88 -10.66
C PHE A 119 0.70 -3.46 -10.53
N LEU A 120 0.88 -4.78 -10.63
CA LEU A 120 2.18 -5.45 -10.44
C LEU A 120 3.25 -4.89 -11.38
N ASP A 121 2.87 -4.53 -12.61
CA ASP A 121 3.77 -3.93 -13.59
C ASP A 121 4.35 -2.59 -13.09
N ILE A 122 3.50 -1.72 -12.55
CA ILE A 122 3.90 -0.42 -11.99
C ILE A 122 4.77 -0.63 -10.75
N LEU A 123 4.38 -1.55 -9.86
CA LEU A 123 5.11 -1.84 -8.62
C LEU A 123 6.52 -2.38 -8.92
N ALA A 124 6.62 -3.38 -9.80
CA ALA A 124 7.88 -3.99 -10.19
C ALA A 124 8.82 -2.99 -10.89
N ASN A 125 8.29 -2.22 -11.85
CA ASN A 125 9.08 -1.22 -12.58
C ASN A 125 9.61 -0.09 -11.68
N ALA A 126 8.90 0.23 -10.59
CA ALA A 126 9.35 1.22 -9.61
C ALA A 126 10.35 0.66 -8.58
N GLY A 127 10.63 -0.65 -8.61
CA GLY A 127 11.51 -1.34 -7.66
C GLY A 127 10.88 -1.47 -6.27
N VAL A 128 9.56 -1.67 -6.19
CA VAL A 128 8.87 -1.96 -4.92
C VAL A 128 9.33 -3.30 -4.39
N ALA A 129 9.82 -3.34 -3.16
CA ALA A 129 10.25 -4.57 -2.51
C ALA A 129 9.04 -5.33 -1.92
N ILE A 130 8.13 -4.59 -1.28
CA ILE A 130 6.99 -5.15 -0.55
C ILE A 130 5.71 -4.44 -0.94
N CYS A 131 4.63 -5.19 -1.18
CA CYS A 131 3.28 -4.68 -1.32
C CYS A 131 2.38 -5.26 -0.23
N VAL A 132 1.79 -4.39 0.59
CA VAL A 132 0.82 -4.75 1.62
C VAL A 132 -0.57 -4.42 1.12
N TYR A 133 -1.51 -5.37 1.20
CA TYR A 133 -2.88 -5.18 0.75
C TYR A 133 -3.95 -5.87 1.58
N GLY A 134 -5.20 -5.47 1.42
CA GLY A 134 -6.37 -6.02 2.12
C GLY A 134 -7.50 -6.40 1.16
N HIS A 135 -8.73 -5.96 1.48
CA HIS A 135 -9.99 -6.13 0.73
C HIS A 135 -10.54 -7.56 0.62
N VAL A 136 -9.68 -8.56 0.61
CA VAL A 136 -10.05 -9.92 0.27
C VAL A 136 -10.43 -10.70 1.53
N HIS A 137 -11.71 -11.05 1.63
CA HIS A 137 -12.26 -11.81 2.74
C HIS A 137 -12.16 -13.32 2.53
N VAL A 138 -11.97 -14.06 3.61
CA VAL A 138 -11.83 -15.54 3.61
C VAL A 138 -13.05 -16.23 2.99
N ASN A 139 -14.23 -15.62 3.07
CA ASN A 139 -15.50 -16.18 2.58
C ASN A 139 -15.92 -15.68 1.19
N SER A 140 -15.09 -14.90 0.50
CA SER A 140 -15.48 -14.21 -0.74
C SER A 140 -14.76 -14.72 -1.99
N LEU A 141 -13.98 -15.80 -1.88
CA LEU A 141 -13.25 -16.32 -3.03
C LEU A 141 -13.67 -17.75 -3.38
N PRO A 142 -13.88 -18.06 -4.67
CA PRO A 142 -13.71 -19.41 -5.17
C PRO A 142 -12.24 -19.86 -5.02
N ASP A 143 -12.02 -21.16 -4.87
CA ASP A 143 -10.72 -21.82 -4.60
C ASP A 143 -9.62 -21.55 -5.67
N ASP A 144 -9.92 -20.84 -6.76
CA ASP A 144 -9.10 -20.66 -7.95
C ASP A 144 -8.52 -19.25 -8.17
N GLU A 145 -8.91 -18.25 -7.37
CA GLU A 145 -8.22 -16.96 -7.40
C GLU A 145 -6.88 -17.06 -6.66
N THR A 146 -5.80 -17.26 -7.44
CA THR A 146 -4.40 -17.12 -7.01
C THR A 146 -4.13 -15.68 -6.55
N LEU A 147 -4.55 -15.37 -5.34
CA LEU A 147 -4.13 -14.18 -4.61
C LEU A 147 -2.94 -14.57 -3.78
N ALA A 148 -1.89 -13.75 -3.80
CA ALA A 148 -0.68 -14.00 -3.02
C ALA A 148 -1.06 -14.38 -1.59
N VAL A 149 -0.75 -15.62 -1.25
CA VAL A 149 -0.74 -16.07 0.13
C VAL A 149 0.39 -15.31 0.82
N PHE A 150 0.21 -15.01 2.09
CA PHE A 150 1.13 -14.26 2.94
C PHE A 150 2.62 -14.50 2.59
N GLY A 151 3.31 -13.47 2.07
CA GLY A 151 4.74 -13.52 1.77
C GLY A 151 5.12 -14.06 0.38
N GLU A 152 4.16 -14.34 -0.50
CA GLU A 152 4.44 -14.79 -1.87
C GLU A 152 4.95 -13.66 -2.77
N THR A 153 5.84 -13.99 -3.71
CA THR A 153 6.35 -13.04 -4.70
C THR A 153 5.50 -13.10 -5.97
N LEU A 154 4.85 -11.98 -6.32
CA LEU A 154 4.10 -11.82 -7.57
C LEU A 154 4.79 -10.79 -8.45
N GLY A 155 5.12 -11.16 -9.69
CA GLY A 155 5.75 -10.23 -10.63
C GLY A 155 7.06 -9.60 -10.11
N GLY A 156 7.77 -10.28 -9.22
CA GLY A 156 8.99 -9.76 -8.57
C GLY A 156 8.77 -8.91 -7.31
N VAL A 157 7.52 -8.77 -6.85
CA VAL A 157 7.16 -8.00 -5.64
C VAL A 157 6.66 -8.94 -4.55
N MET A 158 7.23 -8.84 -3.34
CA MET A 158 6.78 -9.63 -2.19
C MET A 158 5.46 -9.07 -1.66
N CYS A 159 4.40 -9.88 -1.63
CA CYS A 159 3.05 -9.45 -1.32
C CYS A 159 2.55 -10.02 0.02
N TYR A 160 1.94 -9.16 0.85
CA TYR A 160 1.29 -9.56 2.09
C TYR A 160 -0.19 -9.17 2.05
N CYS A 161 -1.07 -10.17 2.06
CA CYS A 161 -2.49 -9.95 2.32
C CYS A 161 -2.73 -9.87 3.84
N VAL A 162 -3.05 -8.69 4.34
CA VAL A 162 -3.25 -8.40 5.77
C VAL A 162 -4.70 -8.03 6.11
N ALA A 163 -5.66 -8.55 5.34
CA ALA A 163 -7.07 -8.43 5.69
C ALA A 163 -7.31 -8.98 7.10
N CYS A 164 -8.05 -8.26 7.95
CA CYS A 164 -8.17 -8.56 9.38
C CYS A 164 -8.63 -10.00 9.66
N ASP A 165 -9.55 -10.53 8.86
CA ASP A 165 -10.05 -11.91 8.97
C ASP A 165 -9.02 -12.97 8.56
N ARG A 166 -8.03 -12.61 7.74
CA ARG A 166 -6.92 -13.50 7.34
C ARG A 166 -5.79 -13.56 8.35
N VAL A 167 -5.60 -12.48 9.11
CA VAL A 167 -4.53 -12.36 10.10
C VAL A 167 -5.04 -12.47 11.53
N ASP A 168 -6.28 -12.93 11.70
CA ASP A 168 -6.95 -13.07 13.00
C ASP A 168 -6.83 -11.80 13.86
N PHE A 169 -7.09 -10.65 13.24
CA PHE A 169 -7.00 -9.31 13.84
C PHE A 169 -5.65 -9.01 14.52
N THR A 170 -4.59 -9.71 14.12
CA THR A 170 -3.26 -9.59 14.72
C THR A 170 -2.34 -8.76 13.82
N PRO A 171 -1.57 -7.80 14.36
CA PRO A 171 -0.57 -7.06 13.60
C PRO A 171 0.46 -7.99 12.95
N VAL A 172 0.82 -7.68 11.71
CA VAL A 172 1.78 -8.45 10.92
C VAL A 172 3.08 -7.68 10.76
N GLU A 173 4.19 -8.33 11.10
CA GLU A 173 5.51 -7.84 10.72
C GLU A 173 5.79 -8.19 9.25
N VAL A 174 5.89 -7.15 8.41
CA VAL A 174 6.14 -7.30 6.96
C VAL A 174 7.57 -6.94 6.56
N PHE A 175 8.30 -6.27 7.45
CA PHE A 175 9.67 -5.80 7.23
C PHE A 175 10.40 -5.65 8.56
N ALA A 176 11.53 -6.35 8.69
CA ALA A 176 12.41 -6.26 9.85
C ALA A 176 13.58 -5.29 9.57
N PHE A 177 13.97 -4.54 10.60
CA PHE A 177 14.99 -3.48 10.53
C PHE A 177 16.43 -3.97 10.60
#